data_AF-A0A971BFQ5-F1
#
_entry.id   AF-A0A971BFQ5-F1
#
_cell.length_a   1.000
_cell.length_b   1.000
_cell.length_c   1.000
_cell.angle_alpha   90.00
_cell.angle_beta   90.00
_cell.angle_gamma   90.00
#
_symmetry.space_group_name_H-M   'P 1'
#
loop_
_entity.id
_entity.type
_entity.pdbx_description
1 polymer ?
#
loop_
_entity_poly.entity_id
_entity_poly.type
_entity_poly.pdbx_seq_one_letter_code
_entity_poly.pdbx_strand_id
1 'polypeptide(L)'
;MNTFPLIKTKLSNERLMSALLLVLLLYNLPRFLKAPGDILTLLLLLVVGLFLDAGAHYMLFKRPVCAVSAAVTALILFTLSPGAPFWAECAALAAALIIGKAIWGGTGKNPLNPAMVGLALLFILTPLKSPAFEPSWYLLPAVLLSLPFLFIRPLAGLGIIAGMLSALLIGRILTVEAVLAAGVFFWGCLVMTDPVTTTAKPAVGLIIGFLAGILAGLAGQPAAMPIGILVSNLLSHLTDWLDIGGTVKLRKKFSGRQKIIISTELPYIDLTGEDDPAPSAGLPSSSEILRRIEISGVFGMGGAAFPAAEKIKAVMESKSRDKHLIVNAVECDPGLLHDKWLLINRGDEIMRGIEILASCIPFKTVTVAAKNPVGFHLPETVKLHQVRDYYPAGAEKLLVREVVGDAPAECVPAEAGILVLNVQTVYTISKAVLWHRAADRRFITVADLDRRIGRAVRVRLGDGVYETARKILPVAVNVYTGGGIMNACLADDGAVIGEKTNFLAVGRITAFREALCSQCNFCSAYCPVTLHVREIAHYIDDNKQDKAALLHPENCLECGLCSAICPAGRDQARRVKTAKKHIANANTIC
;
A
#
# COMPACT_ATOMS: atom_id res chain seq x y z
N MET A 1 1.42 11.68 3.34
CA MET A 1 0.70 10.75 2.42
C MET A 1 -0.01 9.67 3.24
N ASN A 2 -1.29 9.38 2.98
CA ASN A 2 -1.85 8.06 3.32
C ASN A 2 -1.17 7.05 2.40
N THR A 3 -0.03 6.51 2.85
CA THR A 3 0.90 5.71 2.01
C THR A 3 0.41 4.30 1.71
N PHE A 4 -0.83 3.93 2.05
CA PHE A 4 -1.36 2.62 1.74
C PHE A 4 -2.84 2.68 1.35
N PRO A 5 -3.26 2.16 0.18
CA PRO A 5 -4.65 1.91 -0.16
C PRO A 5 -5.35 0.90 0.78
N LEU A 6 -4.60 0.13 1.60
CA LEU A 6 -5.13 -0.69 2.71
C LEU A 6 -5.25 0.06 4.05
N ILE A 7 -4.82 1.34 4.11
CA ILE A 7 -5.02 2.23 5.25
C ILE A 7 -6.02 3.31 4.84
N LYS A 8 -7.30 3.08 5.12
CA LYS A 8 -8.18 4.21 5.38
C LYS A 8 -7.81 4.77 6.75
N THR A 9 -7.29 6.00 6.80
CA THR A 9 -7.82 6.91 7.81
C THR A 9 -9.29 7.16 7.44
N LYS A 10 -10.16 7.39 8.43
CA LYS A 10 -11.63 7.47 8.24
C LYS A 10 -12.09 8.52 7.20
N LEU A 11 -11.23 9.42 6.72
CA LEU A 11 -11.52 10.41 5.67
C LEU A 11 -10.52 10.37 4.50
N SER A 12 -11.01 10.45 3.26
CA SER A 12 -10.16 10.72 2.09
C SER A 12 -9.68 12.18 2.09
N ASN A 13 -8.53 12.46 1.45
CA ASN A 13 -8.04 13.84 1.30
C ASN A 13 -9.07 14.74 0.61
N GLU A 14 -9.86 14.23 -0.33
CA GLU A 14 -10.94 14.99 -0.95
C GLU A 14 -12.04 15.37 0.06
N ARG A 15 -12.48 14.43 0.90
CA ARG A 15 -13.47 14.74 1.95
C ARG A 15 -12.92 15.75 2.95
N LEU A 16 -11.63 15.65 3.28
CA LEU A 16 -10.96 16.61 4.15
C LEU A 16 -10.91 18.01 3.50
N MET A 17 -10.56 18.07 2.22
CA MET A 17 -10.53 19.31 1.43
C MET A 17 -11.92 19.93 1.28
N SER A 18 -12.96 19.12 1.06
CA SER A 18 -14.35 19.59 1.01
C SER A 18 -14.82 20.13 2.36
N ALA A 19 -14.48 19.45 3.47
CA ALA A 19 -14.80 19.93 4.80
C ALA A 19 -14.09 21.25 5.10
N LEU A 20 -12.81 21.37 4.73
CA LEU A 20 -12.07 22.61 4.90
C LEU A 20 -12.61 23.75 4.03
N LEU A 21 -13.01 23.46 2.78
CA LEU A 21 -13.66 24.42 1.90
C LEU A 21 -14.90 25.03 2.58
N LEU A 22 -15.74 24.17 3.19
CA LEU A 22 -16.94 24.62 3.89
C LEU A 22 -16.60 25.46 5.14
N VAL A 23 -15.58 25.06 5.93
CA VAL A 23 -15.10 25.85 7.07
C VAL A 23 -14.62 27.24 6.62
N LEU A 24 -13.85 27.32 5.53
CA LEU A 24 -13.35 28.59 4.99
C LEU A 24 -14.46 29.47 4.40
N LEU A 25 -15.51 28.88 3.82
CA LEU A 25 -16.69 29.64 3.36
C LEU A 25 -17.42 30.27 4.54
N LEU A 26 -17.66 29.50 5.61
CA LEU A 26 -18.27 30.02 6.84
C LEU A 26 -17.38 31.04 7.54
N TYR A 27 -16.06 30.86 7.47
CA TYR A 27 -15.11 31.85 7.98
C TYR A 27 -15.25 33.22 7.30
N ASN A 28 -15.52 33.24 5.99
CA ASN A 28 -15.71 34.49 5.23
C ASN A 28 -17.15 35.06 5.35
N LEU A 29 -18.05 34.41 6.09
CA LEU A 29 -19.44 34.87 6.27
C LEU A 29 -19.54 36.32 6.80
N PRO A 30 -18.77 36.75 7.82
CA PRO A 30 -18.81 38.15 8.27
C PRO A 30 -18.45 39.15 7.16
N ARG A 31 -17.48 38.79 6.31
CA ARG A 31 -17.03 39.60 5.17
C ARG A 31 -18.12 39.72 4.12
N PHE A 32 -18.76 38.60 3.77
CA PHE A 32 -19.87 38.59 2.80
C PHE A 32 -21.07 39.42 3.24
N LEU A 33 -21.38 39.42 4.54
CA LEU A 33 -22.47 40.22 5.09
C LEU A 33 -22.18 41.74 5.01
N LYS A 34 -20.92 42.14 5.15
CA LYS A 34 -20.51 43.55 5.06
C LYS A 34 -20.36 44.04 3.63
N ALA A 35 -19.82 43.20 2.76
CA ALA A 35 -19.55 43.51 1.37
C ALA A 35 -20.07 42.39 0.46
N PRO A 36 -21.37 42.40 0.09
CA PRO A 36 -21.95 41.33 -0.74
C PRO A 36 -21.24 41.13 -2.10
N GLY A 37 -20.59 42.18 -2.64
CA GLY A 37 -19.78 42.09 -3.86
C GLY A 37 -18.56 41.15 -3.76
N ASP A 38 -18.09 40.86 -2.54
CA ASP A 38 -17.04 39.87 -2.30
C ASP A 38 -17.47 38.45 -2.67
N ILE A 39 -18.78 38.15 -2.63
CA ILE A 39 -19.32 36.85 -3.07
C ILE A 39 -19.07 36.67 -4.58
N LEU A 40 -19.36 37.71 -5.37
CA LEU A 40 -19.14 37.67 -6.82
C LEU A 40 -17.65 37.51 -7.15
N THR A 41 -16.79 38.24 -6.43
CA THR A 41 -15.33 38.15 -6.59
C THR A 41 -14.83 36.73 -6.32
N LEU A 42 -15.28 36.11 -5.22
CA LEU A 42 -14.94 34.73 -4.89
C LEU A 42 -15.47 33.74 -5.95
N LEU A 43 -16.72 33.90 -6.40
CA LEU A 43 -17.29 33.01 -7.42
C LEU A 43 -16.51 33.07 -8.73
N LEU A 44 -16.14 34.27 -9.18
CA LEU A 44 -15.29 34.45 -10.35
C LEU A 44 -13.92 33.81 -10.16
N LEU A 45 -13.30 33.99 -9.00
CA LEU A 45 -11.99 33.40 -8.69
C LEU A 45 -12.07 31.86 -8.63
N LEU A 46 -13.15 31.29 -8.10
CA LEU A 46 -13.40 29.85 -8.12
C LEU A 46 -13.54 29.32 -9.54
N VAL A 47 -14.28 30.01 -10.41
CA VAL A 47 -14.42 29.65 -11.83
C VAL A 47 -13.05 29.66 -12.52
N VAL A 48 -12.27 30.72 -12.33
CA VAL A 48 -10.90 30.82 -12.87
C VAL A 48 -10.03 29.66 -12.38
N GLY A 49 -10.05 29.39 -11.07
CA GLY A 49 -9.26 28.29 -10.48
C GLY A 49 -9.64 26.92 -11.02
N LEU A 50 -10.93 26.63 -11.13
CA LEU A 50 -11.43 25.36 -11.67
C LEU A 50 -11.07 25.23 -13.16
N PHE A 51 -11.16 26.31 -13.94
CA PHE A 51 -10.82 26.31 -15.35
C PHE A 51 -9.31 26.10 -15.57
N LEU A 52 -8.47 26.78 -14.79
CA LEU A 52 -7.02 26.60 -14.82
C LEU A 52 -6.62 25.18 -14.42
N ASP A 53 -7.24 24.62 -13.39
CA ASP A 53 -6.98 23.24 -12.96
C ASP A 53 -7.41 22.23 -14.02
N ALA A 54 -8.61 22.40 -14.61
CA ALA A 54 -9.09 21.55 -15.69
C ALA A 54 -8.20 21.63 -16.93
N GLY A 55 -7.77 22.83 -17.31
CA GLY A 55 -6.87 23.07 -18.43
C GLY A 55 -5.50 22.43 -18.22
N ALA A 56 -4.89 22.66 -17.05
CA ALA A 56 -3.63 22.02 -16.68
C ALA A 56 -3.76 20.49 -16.67
N HIS A 57 -4.85 19.96 -16.11
CA HIS A 57 -5.11 18.53 -16.07
C HIS A 57 -5.34 17.95 -17.47
N TYR A 58 -6.01 18.69 -18.36
CA TYR A 58 -6.17 18.31 -19.75
C TYR A 58 -4.82 18.29 -20.49
N MET A 59 -3.95 19.27 -20.27
CA MET A 59 -2.62 19.29 -20.90
C MET A 59 -1.76 18.09 -20.46
N LEU A 60 -1.80 17.72 -19.18
CA LEU A 60 -0.99 16.65 -18.60
C LEU A 60 -1.57 15.24 -18.82
N PHE A 61 -2.89 15.11 -18.77
CA PHE A 61 -3.58 13.81 -18.71
C PHE A 61 -4.63 13.62 -19.82
N LYS A 62 -4.80 14.58 -20.72
CA LYS A 62 -5.81 14.59 -21.81
C LYS A 62 -7.24 14.41 -21.33
N ARG A 63 -7.53 14.80 -20.08
CA ARG A 63 -8.86 14.76 -19.47
C ARG A 63 -9.09 16.02 -18.63
N PRO A 64 -10.18 16.78 -18.86
CA PRO A 64 -10.48 17.97 -18.09
C PRO A 64 -11.17 17.57 -16.78
N VAL A 65 -10.41 17.48 -15.69
CA VAL A 65 -10.95 17.16 -14.36
C VAL A 65 -10.56 18.28 -13.40
N CYS A 66 -11.55 18.79 -12.65
CA CYS A 66 -11.32 19.78 -11.62
C CYS A 66 -11.21 19.11 -10.26
N ALA A 67 -10.14 19.39 -9.51
CA ALA A 67 -10.01 18.90 -8.14
C ALA A 67 -10.55 19.92 -7.12
N VAL A 68 -11.18 19.42 -6.05
CA VAL A 68 -11.60 20.26 -4.89
C VAL A 68 -10.46 21.11 -4.34
N SER A 69 -9.22 20.59 -4.43
CA SER A 69 -8.00 21.33 -4.04
C SER A 69 -7.81 22.67 -4.77
N ALA A 70 -8.29 22.83 -6.01
CA ALA A 70 -8.19 24.09 -6.74
C ALA A 70 -9.17 25.13 -6.18
N ALA A 71 -10.40 24.72 -5.85
CA ALA A 71 -11.36 25.57 -5.17
C ALA A 71 -10.86 25.99 -3.77
N VAL A 72 -10.27 25.06 -3.02
CA VAL A 72 -9.65 25.36 -1.72
C VAL A 72 -8.49 26.35 -1.88
N THR A 73 -7.66 26.18 -2.92
CA THR A 73 -6.54 27.10 -3.20
C THR A 73 -7.03 28.51 -3.50
N ALA A 74 -8.04 28.65 -4.36
CA ALA A 74 -8.66 29.94 -4.67
C ALA A 74 -9.26 30.60 -3.42
N LEU A 75 -9.96 29.82 -2.58
CA LEU A 75 -10.56 30.33 -1.35
C LEU A 75 -9.52 30.74 -0.31
N ILE A 76 -8.41 30.01 -0.18
CA ILE A 76 -7.29 30.40 0.70
C ILE A 76 -6.69 31.72 0.25
N LEU A 77 -6.44 31.89 -1.06
CA LEU A 77 -5.93 33.15 -1.60
C LEU A 77 -6.88 34.30 -1.27
N PHE A 78 -8.15 34.19 -1.68
CA PHE A 78 -9.19 35.18 -1.39
C PHE A 78 -9.30 35.57 0.09
N THR A 79 -9.19 34.57 0.99
CA THR A 79 -9.26 34.78 2.44
C THR A 79 -8.05 35.54 2.97
N LEU A 80 -6.87 35.31 2.38
CA LEU A 80 -5.59 35.85 2.84
C LEU A 80 -5.19 37.17 2.17
N SER A 81 -5.90 37.58 1.13
CA SER A 81 -5.62 38.80 0.36
C SER A 81 -6.80 39.77 0.34
N PRO A 82 -7.33 40.21 1.50
CA PRO A 82 -8.43 41.16 1.51
C PRO A 82 -8.04 42.47 0.80
N GLY A 83 -8.88 42.90 -0.14
CA GLY A 83 -8.66 44.14 -0.91
C GLY A 83 -7.63 44.02 -2.04
N ALA A 84 -7.16 42.82 -2.38
CA ALA A 84 -6.31 42.62 -3.54
C ALA A 84 -7.07 42.90 -4.85
N PRO A 85 -6.44 43.50 -5.85
CA PRO A 85 -7.05 43.67 -7.16
C PRO A 85 -7.25 42.30 -7.82
N PHE A 86 -8.42 42.07 -8.39
CA PHE A 86 -8.83 40.77 -8.95
C PHE A 86 -7.82 40.17 -9.95
N TRP A 87 -7.20 41.00 -10.79
CA TRP A 87 -6.18 40.54 -11.74
C TRP A 87 -4.96 39.92 -11.05
N ALA A 88 -4.56 40.46 -9.89
CA ALA A 88 -3.44 39.95 -9.12
C ALA A 88 -3.79 38.63 -8.42
N GLU A 89 -5.02 38.51 -7.90
CA GLU A 89 -5.52 37.23 -7.37
C GLU A 89 -5.58 36.14 -8.46
N CYS A 90 -6.02 36.49 -9.68
CA CYS A 90 -5.98 35.58 -10.82
C CYS A 90 -4.55 35.15 -11.19
N ALA A 91 -3.60 36.09 -11.23
CA ALA A 91 -2.20 35.79 -11.50
C ALA A 91 -1.58 34.89 -10.42
N ALA A 92 -1.87 35.18 -9.14
CA ALA A 92 -1.46 34.36 -8.00
C ALA A 92 -2.06 32.95 -8.05
N LEU A 93 -3.34 32.84 -8.40
CA LEU A 93 -4.02 31.56 -8.55
C LEU A 93 -3.47 30.74 -9.72
N ALA A 94 -3.12 31.38 -10.84
CA ALA A 94 -2.44 30.74 -11.94
C ALA A 94 -1.05 30.22 -11.53
N ALA A 95 -0.25 31.02 -10.82
CA ALA A 95 1.03 30.56 -10.29
C ALA A 95 0.87 29.40 -9.30
N ALA A 96 -0.11 29.47 -8.41
CA ALA A 96 -0.44 28.39 -7.48
C ALA A 96 -0.76 27.08 -8.21
N LEU A 97 -1.64 27.12 -9.20
CA LEU A 97 -2.11 25.91 -9.88
C LEU A 97 -1.13 25.39 -10.95
N ILE A 98 -0.40 26.27 -11.63
CA ILE A 98 0.56 25.86 -12.66
C ILE A 98 1.89 25.48 -12.02
N ILE A 99 2.54 26.43 -11.34
CA ILE A 99 3.88 26.25 -10.76
C ILE A 99 3.80 25.40 -9.50
N GLY A 100 2.86 25.71 -8.62
CA GLY A 100 2.69 25.00 -7.37
C GLY A 100 2.07 23.62 -7.51
N LYS A 101 1.40 23.29 -8.65
CA LYS A 101 0.66 22.03 -8.77
C LYS A 101 0.83 21.27 -10.09
N ALA A 102 0.58 21.89 -11.24
CA ALA A 102 0.56 21.21 -12.53
C ALA A 102 1.95 20.66 -12.92
N ILE A 103 3.01 21.46 -12.76
CA ILE A 103 4.39 21.06 -13.08
C ILE A 103 4.79 19.75 -12.36
N TRP A 104 4.23 19.52 -11.17
CA TRP A 104 4.55 18.38 -10.32
C TRP A 104 3.62 17.18 -10.54
N GLY A 105 2.74 17.24 -11.54
CA GLY A 105 1.82 16.16 -11.89
C GLY A 105 0.53 16.15 -11.05
N GLY A 106 0.14 17.28 -10.46
CA GLY A 106 -1.18 17.47 -9.87
C GLY A 106 -1.29 17.22 -8.36
N THR A 107 -2.53 17.13 -7.86
CA THR A 107 -2.85 17.12 -6.42
C THR A 107 -2.07 16.06 -5.63
N GLY A 108 -1.39 16.49 -4.57
CA GLY A 108 -0.71 15.61 -3.61
C GLY A 108 0.72 15.21 -4.01
N LYS A 109 1.26 15.78 -5.08
CA LYS A 109 2.64 15.59 -5.54
C LYS A 109 3.51 16.85 -5.45
N ASN A 110 2.91 17.94 -5.00
CA ASN A 110 3.49 19.26 -5.04
C ASN A 110 4.58 19.34 -3.96
N PRO A 111 5.84 19.64 -4.30
CA PRO A 111 6.91 19.81 -3.31
C PRO A 111 6.72 21.07 -2.46
N LEU A 112 5.84 21.97 -2.92
CA LEU A 112 5.48 23.22 -2.27
C LEU A 112 3.96 23.27 -2.13
N ASN A 113 3.45 23.90 -1.08
CA ASN A 113 2.02 24.16 -0.98
C ASN A 113 1.58 25.12 -2.12
N PRO A 114 0.66 24.71 -3.02
CA PRO A 114 0.21 25.54 -4.14
C PRO A 114 -0.30 26.92 -3.71
N ALA A 115 -1.13 26.97 -2.66
CA ALA A 115 -1.71 28.21 -2.18
C ALA A 115 -0.65 29.18 -1.67
N MET A 116 0.44 28.68 -1.07
CA MET A 116 1.54 29.53 -0.61
C MET A 116 2.39 30.04 -1.76
N VAL A 117 2.56 29.28 -2.84
CA VAL A 117 3.22 29.77 -4.07
C VAL A 117 2.44 30.97 -4.62
N GLY A 118 1.12 30.85 -4.73
CA GLY A 118 0.26 31.96 -5.15
C GLY A 118 0.34 33.15 -4.19
N LEU A 119 0.27 32.90 -2.88
CA LEU A 119 0.24 33.96 -1.88
C LEU A 119 1.58 34.72 -1.80
N ALA A 120 2.70 34.01 -1.91
CA ALA A 120 4.02 34.64 -2.00
C ALA A 120 4.11 35.57 -3.22
N LEU A 121 3.65 35.11 -4.40
CA LEU A 121 3.59 35.96 -5.59
C LEU A 121 2.68 37.17 -5.39
N LEU A 122 1.51 36.97 -4.78
CA LEU A 122 0.54 38.03 -4.57
C LEU A 122 1.08 39.17 -3.71
N PHE A 123 1.76 38.84 -2.60
CA PHE A 123 2.39 39.85 -1.74
C PHE A 123 3.63 40.51 -2.36
N ILE A 124 4.26 39.89 -3.37
CA ILE A 124 5.30 40.53 -4.17
C ILE A 124 4.66 41.52 -5.16
N LEU A 125 3.56 41.14 -5.80
CA LEU A 125 2.89 41.95 -6.82
C LEU A 125 2.11 43.13 -6.22
N THR A 126 1.63 43.00 -4.97
CA THR A 126 0.74 43.97 -4.36
C THR A 126 1.09 44.22 -2.89
N PRO A 127 1.23 45.50 -2.45
CA PRO A 127 1.50 45.84 -1.06
C PRO A 127 0.19 45.73 -0.24
N LEU A 128 -0.22 44.49 0.02
CA LEU A 128 -1.44 44.20 0.78
C LEU A 128 -1.18 44.36 2.28
N LYS A 129 -2.22 44.75 3.03
CA LYS A 129 -2.19 44.71 4.48
C LYS A 129 -2.37 43.26 4.95
N SER A 130 -1.79 42.94 6.10
CA SER A 130 -2.04 41.65 6.75
C SER A 130 -3.55 41.44 6.96
N PRO A 131 -4.06 40.23 6.74
CA PRO A 131 -5.47 39.94 6.96
C PRO A 131 -5.84 40.25 8.42
N ALA A 132 -6.78 41.17 8.61
CA ALA A 132 -7.27 41.54 9.92
C ALA A 132 -8.42 40.61 10.33
N PHE A 133 -8.36 40.09 11.56
CA PHE A 133 -9.49 39.38 12.14
C PHE A 133 -10.50 40.41 12.65
N GLU A 134 -11.67 40.44 12.00
CA GLU A 134 -12.79 41.19 12.53
C GLU A 134 -13.58 40.33 13.53
N PRO A 135 -13.69 40.74 14.80
CA PRO A 135 -14.46 39.98 15.78
C PRO A 135 -15.92 39.86 15.34
N SER A 136 -16.41 38.63 15.23
CA SER A 136 -17.77 38.37 14.79
C SER A 136 -18.32 37.06 15.35
N TRP A 137 -19.52 37.13 15.92
CA TRP A 137 -20.29 35.95 16.33
C TRP A 137 -20.66 35.04 15.15
N TYR A 138 -20.62 35.55 13.92
CA TYR A 138 -20.84 34.76 12.70
C TYR A 138 -19.71 33.75 12.41
N LEU A 139 -18.61 33.76 13.16
CA LEU A 139 -17.55 32.74 13.10
C LEU A 139 -17.91 31.45 13.85
N LEU A 140 -18.90 31.47 14.75
CA LEU A 140 -19.27 30.31 15.58
C LEU A 140 -19.62 29.05 14.77
N PRO A 141 -20.36 29.12 13.65
CA PRO A 141 -20.59 27.95 12.79
C PRO A 141 -19.30 27.34 12.23
N ALA A 142 -18.32 28.18 11.84
CA ALA A 142 -17.03 27.70 11.33
C ALA A 142 -16.22 26.99 12.42
N VAL A 143 -16.25 27.51 13.66
CA VAL A 143 -15.62 26.87 14.83
C VAL A 143 -16.21 25.49 15.09
N LEU A 144 -17.55 25.39 15.17
CA LEU A 144 -18.24 24.12 15.43
C LEU A 144 -17.94 23.09 14.34
N LEU A 145 -17.95 23.51 13.08
CA LEU A 145 -17.67 22.64 11.93
C LEU A 145 -16.21 22.16 11.89
N SER A 146 -15.29 22.87 12.56
CA SER A 146 -13.88 22.48 12.64
C SER A 146 -13.55 21.50 13.77
N LEU A 147 -14.47 21.25 14.73
CA LEU A 147 -14.28 20.28 15.82
C LEU A 147 -13.87 18.86 15.35
N PRO A 148 -14.44 18.30 14.26
CA PRO A 148 -14.02 17.00 13.75
C PRO A 148 -12.54 16.94 13.34
N PHE A 149 -11.90 18.08 13.01
CA PHE A 149 -10.50 18.12 12.64
C PHE A 149 -9.56 17.77 13.81
N LEU A 150 -9.98 17.95 15.06
CA LEU A 150 -9.22 17.53 16.24
C LEU A 150 -8.96 16.02 16.26
N PHE A 151 -9.90 15.23 15.72
CA PHE A 151 -9.79 13.77 15.66
C PHE A 151 -9.03 13.28 14.43
N ILE A 152 -8.73 14.15 13.46
CA ILE A 152 -8.07 13.80 12.19
C ILE A 152 -6.63 14.30 12.17
N ARG A 153 -6.41 15.59 12.43
CA ARG A 153 -5.09 16.24 12.52
C ARG A 153 -5.12 17.17 13.74
N PRO A 154 -4.87 16.65 14.96
CA PRO A 154 -5.15 17.37 16.21
C PRO A 154 -4.48 18.74 16.29
N LEU A 155 -3.19 18.84 15.91
CA LEU A 155 -2.47 20.12 15.94
C LEU A 155 -3.02 21.13 14.92
N ALA A 156 -3.36 20.68 13.70
CA ALA A 156 -3.92 21.56 12.67
C ALA A 156 -5.35 21.99 13.01
N GLY A 157 -6.16 21.05 13.52
CA GLY A 157 -7.51 21.34 14.01
C GLY A 157 -7.50 22.30 15.18
N LEU A 158 -6.57 22.11 16.13
CA LEU A 158 -6.38 23.03 17.26
C LEU A 158 -5.99 24.43 16.77
N GLY A 159 -5.10 24.53 15.78
CA GLY A 159 -4.71 25.81 15.21
C GLY A 159 -5.86 26.55 14.54
N ILE A 160 -6.67 25.85 13.74
CA ILE A 160 -7.89 26.37 13.11
C ILE A 160 -8.88 26.89 14.18
N ILE A 161 -9.14 26.10 15.22
CA ILE A 161 -10.09 26.46 16.28
C ILE A 161 -9.56 27.63 17.13
N ALA A 162 -8.31 27.56 17.56
CA ALA A 162 -7.68 28.55 18.43
C ALA A 162 -7.63 29.92 17.75
N GLY A 163 -7.29 29.98 16.46
CA GLY A 163 -7.27 31.26 15.74
C GLY A 163 -8.66 31.88 15.55
N MET A 164 -9.69 31.08 15.25
CA MET A 164 -11.07 31.58 15.17
C MET A 164 -11.62 32.01 16.55
N LEU A 165 -11.32 31.27 17.62
CA LEU A 165 -11.73 31.65 18.98
C LEU A 165 -11.01 32.91 19.48
N SER A 166 -9.72 33.05 19.17
CA SER A 166 -8.95 34.26 19.46
C SER A 166 -9.60 35.48 18.80
N ALA A 167 -10.06 35.35 17.56
CA ALA A 167 -10.78 36.41 16.85
C ALA A 167 -12.13 36.75 17.50
N LEU A 168 -12.83 35.73 18.01
CA LEU A 168 -14.14 35.89 18.66
C LEU A 168 -14.01 36.53 20.05
N LEU A 169 -12.93 36.26 20.78
CA LEU A 169 -12.77 36.63 22.19
C LEU A 169 -11.92 37.89 22.44
N ILE A 170 -10.92 38.20 21.60
CA ILE A 170 -9.84 39.13 22.00
C ILE A 170 -10.01 40.59 21.55
N GLY A 171 -10.89 40.92 20.60
CA GLY A 171 -11.31 42.32 20.36
C GLY A 171 -10.22 43.35 19.97
N ARG A 172 -10.23 43.75 18.69
CA ARG A 172 -9.75 45.03 18.08
C ARG A 172 -8.34 45.59 18.34
N ILE A 173 -7.49 45.06 19.22
CA ILE A 173 -6.11 45.56 19.33
C ILE A 173 -5.20 44.70 18.48
N LEU A 174 -4.45 45.33 17.58
CA LEU A 174 -3.40 44.72 16.76
C LEU A 174 -2.20 44.37 17.67
N THR A 175 -2.39 43.43 18.60
CA THR A 175 -1.31 42.91 19.45
C THR A 175 -0.55 41.81 18.71
N VAL A 176 0.67 41.52 19.14
CA VAL A 176 1.47 40.38 18.66
C VAL A 176 0.66 39.07 18.75
N GLU A 177 -0.26 38.96 19.71
CA GLU A 177 -1.14 37.81 19.88
C GLU A 177 -2.14 37.65 18.72
N ALA A 178 -2.66 38.74 18.14
CA ALA A 178 -3.57 38.69 17.00
C ALA A 178 -2.86 38.21 15.71
N VAL A 179 -1.60 38.61 15.52
CA VAL A 179 -0.76 38.15 14.40
C VAL A 179 -0.37 36.68 14.58
N LEU A 180 -0.08 36.25 15.80
CA LEU A 180 0.19 34.85 16.12
C LEU A 180 -1.07 33.97 15.96
N ALA A 181 -2.24 34.46 16.36
CA ALA A 181 -3.52 33.77 16.18
C ALA A 181 -3.88 33.60 14.69
N ALA A 182 -3.61 34.63 13.87
CA ALA A 182 -3.72 34.54 12.42
C ALA A 182 -2.75 33.50 11.85
N GLY A 183 -1.47 33.57 12.23
CA GLY A 183 -0.45 32.61 11.83
C GLY A 183 -0.83 31.17 12.17
N VAL A 184 -1.41 30.93 13.36
CA VAL A 184 -1.84 29.61 13.85
C VAL A 184 -3.08 29.08 13.12
N PHE A 185 -4.07 29.94 12.84
CA PHE A 185 -5.24 29.58 12.01
C PHE A 185 -4.82 29.12 10.62
N PHE A 186 -4.02 29.95 9.94
CA PHE A 186 -3.62 29.70 8.56
C PHE A 186 -2.58 28.59 8.45
N TRP A 187 -1.69 28.44 9.42
CA TRP A 187 -0.85 27.24 9.56
C TRP A 187 -1.72 25.99 9.71
N GLY A 188 -2.79 26.04 10.49
CA GLY A 188 -3.76 24.95 10.60
C GLY A 188 -4.42 24.60 9.27
N CYS A 189 -4.91 25.59 8.51
CA CYS A 189 -5.44 25.39 7.15
C CYS A 189 -4.39 24.82 6.19
N LEU A 190 -3.14 25.30 6.28
CA LEU A 190 -2.03 24.82 5.48
C LEU A 190 -1.71 23.36 5.77
N VAL A 191 -1.51 23.02 7.05
CA VAL A 191 -1.24 21.64 7.47
C VAL A 191 -2.44 20.75 7.18
N MET A 192 -3.66 21.28 7.05
CA MET A 192 -4.83 20.51 6.64
C MET A 192 -4.85 20.23 5.13
N THR A 193 -4.37 21.17 4.31
CA THR A 193 -4.34 21.08 2.84
C THR A 193 -3.09 20.43 2.27
N ASP A 194 -1.97 20.47 2.98
CA ASP A 194 -0.68 20.05 2.46
C ASP A 194 -0.22 18.69 3.04
N PRO A 195 0.03 17.68 2.19
CA PRO A 195 0.64 16.43 2.64
C PRO A 195 2.16 16.55 2.94
N VAL A 196 2.88 17.55 2.43
CA VAL A 196 4.35 17.69 2.57
C VAL A 196 4.73 18.18 3.96
N THR A 197 4.06 19.22 4.46
CA THR A 197 4.30 19.70 5.84
C THR A 197 4.02 18.63 6.91
N THR A 198 3.20 17.62 6.60
CA THR A 198 2.86 16.52 7.52
C THR A 198 3.84 15.34 7.53
N THR A 199 4.77 15.24 6.56
CA THR A 199 5.71 14.11 6.48
C THR A 199 6.99 14.30 7.27
N ALA A 200 7.44 15.55 7.48
CA ALA A 200 8.53 15.84 8.39
C ALA A 200 8.07 15.61 9.84
N LYS A 201 8.99 15.15 10.71
CA LYS A 201 8.77 15.01 12.16
C LYS A 201 7.94 16.21 12.66
N PRO A 202 6.76 16.03 13.27
CA PRO A 202 5.86 17.14 13.61
C PRO A 202 6.54 18.27 14.38
N ALA A 203 7.54 17.93 15.21
CA ALA A 203 8.38 18.87 15.93
C ALA A 203 9.23 19.78 15.01
N VAL A 204 9.79 19.25 13.92
CA VAL A 204 10.57 20.02 12.94
C VAL A 204 9.68 20.98 12.17
N GLY A 205 8.50 20.53 11.72
CA GLY A 205 7.52 21.39 11.07
C GLY A 205 7.00 22.51 12.00
N LEU A 206 6.86 22.22 13.28
CA LEU A 206 6.46 23.19 14.31
C LEU A 206 7.57 24.23 14.56
N ILE A 207 8.83 23.80 14.65
CA ILE A 207 10.00 24.70 14.82
C ILE A 207 10.17 25.62 13.61
N ILE A 208 10.11 25.07 12.39
CA ILE A 208 10.29 25.89 11.18
C ILE A 208 9.09 26.83 10.99
N GLY A 209 7.86 26.37 11.25
CA GLY A 209 6.66 27.22 11.21
C GLY A 209 6.71 28.35 12.24
N PHE A 210 7.20 28.07 13.45
CA PHE A 210 7.40 29.07 14.50
C PHE A 210 8.47 30.10 14.11
N LEU A 211 9.61 29.66 13.55
CA LEU A 211 10.66 30.55 13.03
C LEU A 211 10.17 31.41 11.86
N ALA A 212 9.40 30.85 10.93
CA ALA A 212 8.78 31.59 9.84
C ALA A 212 7.80 32.67 10.35
N GLY A 213 7.01 32.34 11.38
CA GLY A 213 6.11 33.29 12.04
C GLY A 213 6.85 34.43 12.75
N ILE A 214 7.94 34.12 13.46
CA ILE A 214 8.82 35.13 14.09
C ILE A 214 9.44 36.04 13.03
N LEU A 215 10.00 35.47 11.95
CA LEU A 215 10.60 36.26 10.87
C LEU A 215 9.56 37.16 10.18
N ALA A 216 8.32 36.69 10.02
CA ALA A 216 7.25 37.51 9.48
C ALA A 216 6.83 38.66 10.43
N GLY A 217 6.80 38.39 11.74
CA GLY A 217 6.53 39.41 12.75
C GLY A 217 7.65 40.45 12.86
N LEU A 218 8.92 40.03 12.78
CA LEU A 218 10.09 40.90 12.89
C LEU A 218 10.36 41.72 11.61
N ALA A 219 10.11 41.13 10.43
CA ALA A 219 10.34 41.81 9.15
C ALA A 219 9.25 42.85 8.81
N GLY A 220 8.08 42.77 9.45
CA GLY A 220 6.93 43.65 9.15
C GLY A 220 6.38 43.49 7.73
N GLN A 221 6.82 42.47 6.98
CA GLN A 221 6.43 42.23 5.59
C GLN A 221 5.45 41.04 5.50
N PRO A 222 4.21 41.25 5.00
CA PRO A 222 3.22 40.17 4.83
C PRO A 222 3.70 38.99 3.97
N ALA A 223 4.64 39.22 3.04
CA ALA A 223 5.25 38.20 2.19
C ALA A 223 6.12 37.19 2.94
N ALA A 224 6.66 37.53 4.12
CA ALA A 224 7.62 36.69 4.84
C ALA A 224 6.99 35.39 5.35
N MET A 225 5.69 35.40 5.68
CA MET A 225 4.97 34.20 6.13
C MET A 225 4.87 33.11 5.04
N PRO A 226 4.28 33.36 3.85
CA PRO A 226 4.21 32.33 2.81
C PRO A 226 5.59 31.90 2.32
N ILE A 227 6.56 32.81 2.24
CA ILE A 227 7.95 32.47 1.86
C ILE A 227 8.58 31.53 2.88
N GLY A 228 8.45 31.80 4.19
CA GLY A 228 8.97 30.92 5.23
C GLY A 228 8.35 29.53 5.21
N ILE A 229 7.05 29.43 4.87
CA ILE A 229 6.38 28.14 4.70
C ILE A 229 6.88 27.40 3.46
N LEU A 230 7.10 28.09 2.33
CA LEU A 230 7.67 27.48 1.13
C LEU A 230 9.08 26.94 1.38
N VAL A 231 9.91 27.69 2.11
CA VAL A 231 11.23 27.25 2.55
C VAL A 231 11.12 26.02 3.45
N SER A 232 10.15 25.99 4.37
CA SER A 232 9.85 24.80 5.19
C SER A 232 9.49 23.57 4.34
N ASN A 233 8.61 23.74 3.35
CA ASN A 233 8.23 22.67 2.43
C ASN A 233 9.45 22.12 1.68
N LEU A 234 10.30 23.01 1.16
CA LEU A 234 11.52 22.60 0.46
C LEU A 234 12.53 21.90 1.38
N LEU A 235 12.73 22.42 2.59
CA LEU A 235 13.63 21.83 3.60
C LEU A 235 13.12 20.48 4.11
N SER A 236 11.79 20.27 4.15
CA SER A 236 11.21 18.97 4.52
C SER A 236 11.64 17.86 3.55
N HIS A 237 11.75 18.18 2.25
CA HIS A 237 12.27 17.27 1.25
C HIS A 237 13.79 17.06 1.36
N LEU A 238 14.54 18.08 1.78
CA LEU A 238 15.96 17.92 2.12
C LEU A 238 16.17 17.03 3.33
N THR A 239 15.30 17.07 4.35
CA THR A 239 15.36 16.12 5.46
C THR A 239 15.03 14.70 5.02
N ASP A 240 14.04 14.52 4.14
CA ASP A 240 13.74 13.21 3.53
C ASP A 240 14.89 12.73 2.62
N TRP A 241 15.58 13.66 1.93
CA TRP A 241 16.72 13.40 1.05
C TRP A 241 18.02 13.10 1.80
N LEU A 242 18.32 13.80 2.89
CA LEU A 242 19.43 13.47 3.79
C LEU A 242 19.19 12.13 4.49
N ASP A 243 17.91 11.76 4.69
CA ASP A 243 17.50 10.41 5.08
C ASP A 243 17.54 9.41 3.88
N ILE A 244 18.06 9.77 2.70
CA ILE A 244 18.37 8.82 1.59
C ILE A 244 19.57 7.95 1.90
N GLY A 245 20.52 8.42 2.71
CA GLY A 245 21.48 7.54 3.39
C GLY A 245 20.76 6.52 4.30
N GLY A 246 19.60 6.89 4.84
CA GLY A 246 18.63 6.02 5.51
C GLY A 246 17.64 5.31 4.58
N THR A 247 17.54 5.63 3.30
CA THR A 247 16.57 5.04 2.36
C THR A 247 17.07 3.70 1.81
N VAL A 248 18.39 3.49 1.77
CA VAL A 248 18.99 2.14 1.72
C VAL A 248 18.62 1.33 2.98
N LYS A 249 18.37 1.99 4.12
CA LYS A 249 17.78 1.36 5.33
C LYS A 249 16.24 1.29 5.30
N LEU A 250 15.51 2.09 4.51
CA LEU A 250 14.05 1.96 4.33
C LEU A 250 13.66 0.87 3.34
N ARG A 251 14.52 0.52 2.36
CA ARG A 251 14.45 -0.80 1.69
C ARG A 251 14.51 -1.94 2.71
N LYS A 252 15.17 -1.72 3.87
CA LYS A 252 15.25 -2.66 5.00
C LYS A 252 14.14 -2.47 6.05
N LYS A 253 13.25 -1.47 5.92
CA LYS A 253 12.23 -1.10 6.92
C LYS A 253 10.79 -1.15 6.41
N PHE A 254 10.52 -1.83 5.31
CA PHE A 254 9.16 -2.29 4.94
C PHE A 254 8.67 -3.45 5.83
N SER A 255 9.07 -3.45 7.11
CA SER A 255 8.82 -4.50 8.10
C SER A 255 7.80 -4.06 9.19
N GLY A 256 7.28 -2.83 9.15
CA GLY A 256 6.41 -2.39 10.24
C GLY A 256 5.45 -1.28 9.87
N ARG A 257 4.19 -1.64 9.55
CA ARG A 257 3.00 -0.94 10.09
C ARG A 257 1.62 -1.57 9.80
N GLN A 258 1.54 -2.80 9.32
CA GLN A 258 0.37 -3.64 9.51
C GLN A 258 0.82 -5.07 9.80
N LYS A 259 1.32 -5.28 11.01
CA LYS A 259 1.28 -6.61 11.59
C LYS A 259 -0.21 -6.84 11.92
N ILE A 260 -0.97 -7.42 10.99
CA ILE A 260 -2.20 -8.11 11.40
C ILE A 260 -1.66 -9.25 12.25
N ILE A 261 -1.48 -8.98 13.55
CA ILE A 261 -1.14 -10.01 14.53
C ILE A 261 -2.45 -10.76 14.70
N ILE A 262 -2.65 -11.70 13.79
CA ILE A 262 -3.65 -12.72 13.98
C ILE A 262 -3.19 -13.52 15.20
N SER A 263 -4.01 -13.57 16.25
CA SER A 263 -3.71 -14.40 17.41
C SER A 263 -3.55 -15.86 16.95
N THR A 264 -2.34 -16.39 17.08
CA THR A 264 -2.00 -17.79 16.80
C THR A 264 -2.34 -18.72 17.96
N GLU A 265 -2.93 -18.19 19.04
CA GLU A 265 -3.29 -18.95 20.25
C GLU A 265 -4.54 -19.80 20.06
N LEU A 266 -5.22 -19.67 18.92
CA LEU A 266 -6.45 -20.40 18.65
C LEU A 266 -6.16 -21.80 18.11
N PRO A 267 -6.90 -22.82 18.57
CA PRO A 267 -6.67 -24.20 18.19
C PRO A 267 -6.88 -24.42 16.68
N TYR A 268 -6.07 -25.33 16.15
CA TYR A 268 -6.21 -25.96 14.85
C TYR A 268 -7.60 -26.58 14.69
N ILE A 269 -8.15 -26.49 13.48
CA ILE A 269 -9.43 -27.12 13.14
C ILE A 269 -9.20 -28.03 11.93
N ASP A 270 -9.48 -29.33 12.12
CA ASP A 270 -9.57 -30.29 11.03
C ASP A 270 -11.03 -30.43 10.61
N LEU A 271 -11.36 -29.97 9.40
CA LEU A 271 -12.70 -30.18 8.83
C LEU A 271 -12.79 -31.47 8.02
N THR A 272 -11.70 -32.23 7.90
CA THR A 272 -11.65 -33.43 7.05
C THR A 272 -12.13 -34.69 7.79
N GLY A 273 -12.11 -34.67 9.13
CA GLY A 273 -12.76 -35.67 9.99
C GLY A 273 -12.16 -37.08 9.96
N GLU A 274 -10.92 -37.25 9.49
CA GLU A 274 -10.29 -38.57 9.35
C GLU A 274 -8.87 -38.58 9.92
N ASP A 275 -8.60 -39.55 10.78
CA ASP A 275 -7.25 -39.87 11.25
C ASP A 275 -6.41 -40.51 10.15
N ASP A 276 -5.10 -40.26 10.18
CA ASP A 276 -4.15 -40.90 9.28
C ASP A 276 -3.91 -42.36 9.69
N PRO A 277 -3.82 -43.30 8.73
CA PRO A 277 -3.45 -44.68 9.02
C PRO A 277 -2.04 -44.75 9.64
N ALA A 278 -1.59 -45.93 10.06
CA ALA A 278 -0.19 -46.09 10.47
C ALA A 278 0.75 -45.87 9.26
N PRO A 279 1.90 -45.19 9.42
CA PRO A 279 2.86 -45.03 8.33
C PRO A 279 3.50 -46.38 7.96
N SER A 280 3.84 -46.54 6.68
CA SER A 280 4.60 -47.69 6.20
C SER A 280 6.00 -47.75 6.83
N ALA A 281 6.47 -48.96 7.14
CA ALA A 281 7.83 -49.16 7.64
C ALA A 281 8.86 -49.01 6.52
N GLY A 282 9.88 -48.17 6.75
CA GLY A 282 11.00 -47.97 5.82
C GLY A 282 10.68 -47.10 4.61
N LEU A 283 11.74 -46.64 3.94
CA LEU A 283 11.64 -45.84 2.71
C LEU A 283 11.66 -46.77 1.48
N PRO A 284 10.73 -46.61 0.52
CA PRO A 284 10.76 -47.38 -0.72
C PRO A 284 11.88 -46.88 -1.66
N SER A 285 12.08 -47.57 -2.79
CA SER A 285 13.04 -47.12 -3.82
C SER A 285 12.66 -45.76 -4.39
N SER A 286 13.64 -45.00 -4.90
CA SER A 286 13.39 -43.66 -5.47
C SER A 286 12.36 -43.66 -6.60
N SER A 287 12.29 -44.73 -7.40
CA SER A 287 11.29 -44.89 -8.46
C SER A 287 9.87 -45.08 -7.90
N GLU A 288 9.72 -45.86 -6.84
CA GLU A 288 8.44 -46.07 -6.16
C GLU A 288 8.02 -44.82 -5.37
N ILE A 289 8.95 -44.06 -4.80
CA ILE A 289 8.68 -42.75 -4.18
C ILE A 289 8.05 -41.81 -5.22
N LEU A 290 8.70 -41.62 -6.37
CA LEU A 290 8.18 -40.75 -7.43
C LEU A 290 6.80 -41.21 -7.92
N ARG A 291 6.63 -42.53 -8.10
CA ARG A 291 5.35 -43.11 -8.49
C ARG A 291 4.24 -42.82 -7.48
N ARG A 292 4.52 -42.94 -6.18
CA ARG A 292 3.55 -42.62 -5.12
C ARG A 292 3.19 -41.14 -5.11
N ILE A 293 4.18 -40.25 -5.23
CA ILE A 293 3.94 -38.80 -5.32
C ILE A 293 3.05 -38.46 -6.52
N GLU A 294 3.29 -39.11 -7.66
CA GLU A 294 2.55 -38.93 -8.91
C GLU A 294 1.11 -39.45 -8.82
N ILE A 295 0.90 -40.70 -8.36
CA ILE A 295 -0.43 -41.30 -8.20
C ILE A 295 -1.26 -40.57 -7.13
N SER A 296 -0.62 -40.10 -6.05
CA SER A 296 -1.29 -39.29 -5.03
C SER A 296 -1.66 -37.89 -5.51
N GLY A 297 -1.16 -37.44 -6.67
CA GLY A 297 -1.46 -36.13 -7.23
C GLY A 297 -0.82 -34.97 -6.47
N VAL A 298 0.37 -35.15 -5.87
CA VAL A 298 1.00 -34.08 -5.09
C VAL A 298 1.42 -32.90 -5.98
N PHE A 299 0.95 -31.70 -5.64
CA PHE A 299 1.27 -30.45 -6.34
C PHE A 299 1.90 -29.40 -5.41
N GLY A 300 2.43 -28.33 -6.02
CA GLY A 300 3.02 -27.19 -5.34
C GLY A 300 1.98 -26.33 -4.61
N MET A 301 1.93 -26.43 -3.28
CA MET A 301 0.91 -25.80 -2.43
C MET A 301 1.18 -24.31 -2.13
N GLY A 302 2.33 -23.79 -2.57
CA GLY A 302 2.67 -22.36 -2.49
C GLY A 302 1.94 -21.42 -3.46
N GLY A 303 1.01 -21.94 -4.28
CA GLY A 303 0.11 -21.14 -5.12
C GLY A 303 0.27 -21.32 -6.65
N ALA A 304 1.36 -21.94 -7.11
CA ALA A 304 1.55 -22.25 -8.53
C ALA A 304 0.87 -23.55 -8.99
N ALA A 305 0.59 -24.47 -8.05
CA ALA A 305 0.01 -25.79 -8.31
C ALA A 305 0.79 -26.65 -9.32
N PHE A 306 2.11 -26.46 -9.42
CA PHE A 306 2.96 -27.25 -10.31
C PHE A 306 3.14 -28.69 -9.78
N PRO A 307 3.10 -29.74 -10.63
CA PRO A 307 3.27 -31.13 -10.19
C PRO A 307 4.61 -31.36 -9.45
N ALA A 308 4.54 -31.91 -8.24
CA ALA A 308 5.74 -32.06 -7.40
C ALA A 308 6.70 -33.11 -7.98
N ALA A 309 6.18 -34.22 -8.52
CA ALA A 309 6.97 -35.29 -9.11
C ALA A 309 7.81 -34.80 -10.30
N GLU A 310 7.24 -33.97 -11.18
CA GLU A 310 7.95 -33.37 -12.31
C GLU A 310 9.09 -32.46 -11.84
N LYS A 311 8.84 -31.63 -10.82
CA LYS A 311 9.86 -30.74 -10.28
C LYS A 311 11.03 -31.51 -9.66
N ILE A 312 10.75 -32.63 -8.99
CA ILE A 312 11.78 -33.52 -8.41
C ILE A 312 12.57 -34.21 -9.54
N LYS A 313 11.89 -34.77 -10.56
CA LYS A 313 12.51 -35.39 -11.73
C LYS A 313 13.44 -34.41 -12.46
N ALA A 314 13.02 -33.17 -12.68
CA ALA A 314 13.85 -32.14 -13.31
C ALA A 314 15.17 -31.88 -12.57
N VAL A 315 15.17 -31.88 -11.23
CA VAL A 315 16.40 -31.75 -10.42
C VAL A 315 17.22 -33.04 -10.44
N MET A 316 16.58 -34.21 -10.47
CA MET A 316 17.27 -35.50 -10.62
C MET A 316 18.06 -35.57 -11.92
N GLU A 317 17.47 -35.10 -13.02
CA GLU A 317 18.04 -35.12 -14.37
C GLU A 317 18.96 -33.94 -14.68
N SER A 318 18.97 -32.91 -13.81
CA SER A 318 19.86 -31.75 -13.98
C SER A 318 21.34 -32.16 -14.03
N LYS A 319 22.11 -31.46 -14.86
CA LYS A 319 23.56 -31.66 -15.03
C LYS A 319 24.39 -31.13 -13.84
N SER A 320 23.75 -30.49 -12.86
CA SER A 320 24.45 -29.93 -11.70
C SER A 320 25.03 -31.05 -10.83
N ARG A 321 26.33 -30.92 -10.51
CA ARG A 321 27.02 -31.83 -9.58
C ARG A 321 26.54 -31.63 -8.15
N ASP A 322 26.33 -30.38 -7.76
CA ASP A 322 25.87 -30.00 -6.43
C ASP A 322 24.37 -29.74 -6.48
N LYS A 323 23.60 -30.52 -5.72
CA LYS A 323 22.16 -30.39 -5.62
C LYS A 323 21.77 -29.81 -4.28
N HIS A 324 20.78 -28.92 -4.26
CA HIS A 324 20.36 -28.20 -3.06
C HIS A 324 18.86 -28.30 -2.86
N LEU A 325 18.40 -28.48 -1.62
CA LEU A 325 16.99 -28.42 -1.24
C LEU A 325 16.73 -27.17 -0.42
N ILE A 326 15.73 -26.39 -0.83
CA ILE A 326 15.19 -25.25 -0.09
C ILE A 326 13.72 -25.52 0.23
N VAL A 327 13.43 -25.73 1.52
CA VAL A 327 12.06 -25.80 2.03
C VAL A 327 11.61 -24.39 2.38
N ASN A 328 10.69 -23.86 1.59
CA ASN A 328 10.13 -22.52 1.74
C ASN A 328 9.02 -22.51 2.80
N ALA A 329 9.34 -21.99 3.98
CA ALA A 329 8.44 -21.75 5.11
C ALA A 329 8.39 -20.25 5.48
N VAL A 330 8.66 -19.35 4.52
CA VAL A 330 8.75 -17.91 4.77
C VAL A 330 7.39 -17.29 5.10
N GLU A 331 6.33 -17.75 4.43
CA GLU A 331 4.95 -17.28 4.56
C GLU A 331 4.87 -15.73 4.67
N CYS A 332 5.21 -15.07 3.56
CA CYS A 332 5.37 -13.61 3.52
C CYS A 332 4.06 -12.82 3.30
N ASP A 333 2.99 -13.47 2.82
CA ASP A 333 1.72 -12.79 2.55
C ASP A 333 1.03 -12.41 3.87
N PRO A 334 0.65 -11.13 4.05
CA PRO A 334 0.10 -10.68 5.32
C PRO A 334 -1.22 -11.39 5.65
N GLY A 335 -1.29 -11.99 6.83
CA GLY A 335 -2.49 -12.69 7.29
C GLY A 335 -2.52 -14.19 7.00
N LEU A 336 -1.53 -14.74 6.28
CA LEU A 336 -1.29 -16.18 6.28
C LEU A 336 -0.54 -16.61 7.54
N LEU A 337 -0.87 -17.80 8.05
CA LEU A 337 -0.24 -18.39 9.24
C LEU A 337 -0.15 -19.93 9.21
N HIS A 338 -0.67 -20.59 8.17
CA HIS A 338 -0.79 -22.05 8.13
C HIS A 338 0.55 -22.74 7.90
N ASP A 339 1.46 -22.14 7.11
CA ASP A 339 2.81 -22.69 6.89
C ASP A 339 3.63 -22.59 8.18
N LYS A 340 3.55 -21.46 8.88
CA LYS A 340 4.18 -21.33 10.20
C LYS A 340 3.61 -22.34 11.19
N TRP A 341 2.29 -22.52 11.21
CA TRP A 341 1.64 -23.49 12.09
C TRP A 341 2.11 -24.92 11.79
N LEU A 342 2.20 -25.29 10.50
CA LEU A 342 2.71 -26.59 10.06
C LEU A 342 4.14 -26.83 10.53
N LEU A 343 5.02 -25.85 10.35
CA LEU A 343 6.42 -25.98 10.76
C LEU A 343 6.57 -26.25 12.26
N ILE A 344 5.76 -25.60 13.10
CA ILE A 344 5.81 -25.75 14.56
C ILE A 344 5.15 -27.06 15.02
N ASN A 345 4.03 -27.45 14.42
CA ASN A 345 3.15 -28.51 14.96
C ASN A 345 3.21 -29.84 14.19
N ARG A 346 3.83 -29.87 13.01
CA ARG A 346 3.97 -31.05 12.12
C ARG A 346 5.41 -31.21 11.65
N GLY A 347 6.33 -30.83 12.53
CA GLY A 347 7.77 -30.88 12.32
C GLY A 347 8.28 -32.25 11.89
N ASP A 348 7.85 -33.30 12.61
CA ASP A 348 8.28 -34.66 12.35
C ASP A 348 7.89 -35.14 10.95
N GLU A 349 6.66 -34.85 10.49
CA GLU A 349 6.23 -35.22 9.14
C GLU A 349 6.92 -34.39 8.05
N ILE A 350 7.29 -33.14 8.32
CA ILE A 350 8.11 -32.34 7.42
C ILE A 350 9.52 -32.94 7.32
N MET A 351 10.10 -33.37 8.44
CA MET A 351 11.41 -34.03 8.46
C MET A 351 11.39 -35.35 7.70
N ARG A 352 10.33 -36.18 7.86
CA ARG A 352 10.15 -37.37 7.03
C ARG A 352 10.05 -37.03 5.54
N GLY A 353 9.38 -35.93 5.19
CA GLY A 353 9.34 -35.43 3.81
C GLY A 353 10.73 -35.08 3.27
N ILE A 354 11.57 -34.43 4.08
CA ILE A 354 12.96 -34.11 3.75
C ILE A 354 13.79 -35.39 3.56
N GLU A 355 13.65 -36.39 4.44
CA GLU A 355 14.34 -37.68 4.34
C GLU A 355 13.97 -38.44 3.06
N ILE A 356 12.67 -38.47 2.72
CA ILE A 356 12.17 -39.03 1.46
C ILE A 356 12.85 -38.35 0.27
N LEU A 357 12.87 -37.03 0.24
CA LEU A 357 13.51 -36.27 -0.84
C LEU A 357 15.02 -36.54 -0.92
N ALA A 358 15.71 -36.62 0.22
CA ALA A 358 17.13 -36.91 0.30
C ALA A 358 17.47 -38.35 -0.15
N SER A 359 16.52 -39.29 -0.05
CA SER A 359 16.67 -40.64 -0.58
C SER A 359 16.49 -40.73 -2.12
N CYS A 360 15.83 -39.73 -2.72
CA CYS A 360 15.72 -39.60 -4.18
C CYS A 360 16.90 -38.82 -4.77
N ILE A 361 17.37 -37.78 -4.05
CA ILE A 361 18.38 -36.86 -4.52
C ILE A 361 19.44 -36.66 -3.43
N PRO A 362 20.72 -36.97 -3.69
CA PRO A 362 21.78 -36.69 -2.73
C PRO A 362 22.06 -35.18 -2.69
N PHE A 363 21.38 -34.47 -1.79
CA PHE A 363 21.57 -33.03 -1.61
C PHE A 363 22.86 -32.73 -0.87
N LYS A 364 23.66 -31.79 -1.42
CA LYS A 364 24.82 -31.21 -0.74
C LYS A 364 24.40 -30.36 0.46
N THR A 365 23.29 -29.64 0.32
CA THR A 365 22.72 -28.85 1.43
C THR A 365 21.20 -28.95 1.44
N VAL A 366 20.64 -29.11 2.63
CA VAL A 366 19.20 -28.95 2.88
C VAL A 366 19.01 -27.70 3.73
N THR A 367 18.19 -26.76 3.26
CA THR A 367 17.90 -25.51 3.95
C THR A 367 16.39 -25.36 4.17
N VAL A 368 15.98 -25.07 5.40
CA VAL A 368 14.63 -24.58 5.71
C VAL A 368 14.70 -23.07 5.85
N ALA A 369 13.93 -22.35 5.03
CA ALA A 369 13.92 -20.90 5.00
C ALA A 369 12.64 -20.37 5.65
N ALA A 370 12.76 -19.59 6.73
CA ALA A 370 11.63 -19.08 7.51
C ALA A 370 11.89 -17.66 8.03
N LYS A 371 10.85 -16.84 8.25
CA LYS A 371 11.04 -15.46 8.74
C LYS A 371 11.44 -15.38 10.22
N ASN A 372 10.85 -16.26 11.04
CA ASN A 372 11.01 -16.32 12.48
C ASN A 372 11.24 -17.77 12.89
N PRO A 373 12.51 -18.20 13.02
CA PRO A 373 12.86 -19.60 13.30
C PRO A 373 12.53 -20.08 14.73
N VAL A 374 11.85 -19.27 15.54
CA VAL A 374 11.61 -19.57 16.95
C VAL A 374 10.56 -20.68 17.10
N GLY A 375 10.88 -21.71 17.87
CA GLY A 375 9.92 -22.77 18.26
C GLY A 375 9.94 -24.03 17.40
N PHE A 376 10.95 -24.22 16.53
CA PHE A 376 11.14 -25.45 15.77
C PHE A 376 12.58 -25.97 15.90
N HIS A 377 12.74 -27.26 16.16
CA HIS A 377 14.04 -27.93 16.30
C HIS A 377 14.35 -28.70 15.02
N LEU A 378 15.45 -28.33 14.37
CA LEU A 378 15.97 -29.02 13.19
C LEU A 378 17.21 -29.82 13.56
N PRO A 379 17.42 -31.01 12.95
CA PRO A 379 18.69 -31.72 13.12
C PRO A 379 19.83 -30.91 12.48
N GLU A 380 21.06 -31.15 12.95
CA GLU A 380 22.25 -30.44 12.44
C GLU A 380 22.49 -30.61 10.94
N THR A 381 21.94 -31.67 10.34
CA THR A 381 21.99 -31.94 8.90
C THR A 381 21.14 -30.99 8.06
N VAL A 382 20.23 -30.23 8.68
CA VAL A 382 19.33 -29.29 8.01
C VAL A 382 19.61 -27.86 8.48
N LYS A 383 20.05 -27.01 7.55
CA LYS A 383 20.36 -25.61 7.83
C LYS A 383 19.07 -24.79 7.97
N LEU A 384 18.96 -24.04 9.04
CA LEU A 384 17.90 -23.03 9.18
C LEU A 384 18.40 -21.68 8.66
N HIS A 385 17.70 -21.12 7.68
CA HIS A 385 18.01 -19.80 7.12
C HIS A 385 16.90 -18.81 7.49
N GLN A 386 17.25 -17.80 8.29
CA GLN A 386 16.32 -16.74 8.64
C GLN A 386 16.19 -15.74 7.49
N VAL A 387 15.01 -15.67 6.90
CA VAL A 387 14.68 -14.73 5.80
C VAL A 387 14.16 -13.42 6.38
N ARG A 388 14.47 -12.31 5.74
CA ARG A 388 13.98 -11.00 6.18
C ARG A 388 12.46 -10.89 5.99
N ASP A 389 11.79 -10.21 6.93
CA ASP A 389 10.34 -9.99 6.89
C ASP A 389 9.96 -8.87 5.91
N TYR A 390 9.86 -9.22 4.63
CA TYR A 390 9.35 -8.35 3.56
C TYR A 390 8.52 -9.15 2.56
N TYR A 391 7.66 -8.46 1.80
CA TYR A 391 6.87 -9.08 0.73
C TYR A 391 7.40 -8.66 -0.64
N PRO A 392 7.57 -9.58 -1.62
CA PRO A 392 7.32 -11.02 -1.56
C PRO A 392 8.61 -11.85 -1.30
N ALA A 393 9.13 -11.89 -0.07
CA ALA A 393 10.38 -12.64 0.24
C ALA A 393 10.29 -14.15 -0.05
N GLY A 394 9.09 -14.72 -0.02
CA GLY A 394 8.86 -16.14 -0.31
C GLY A 394 8.79 -16.49 -1.81
N ALA A 395 8.96 -15.52 -2.73
CA ALA A 395 8.95 -15.81 -4.16
C ALA A 395 10.20 -16.62 -4.55
N GLU A 396 10.01 -17.72 -5.28
CA GLU A 396 11.05 -18.72 -5.54
C GLU A 396 12.39 -18.13 -6.01
N LYS A 397 12.37 -17.28 -7.05
CA LYS A 397 13.60 -16.64 -7.56
C LYS A 397 14.29 -15.73 -6.54
N LEU A 398 13.52 -15.02 -5.71
CA LEU A 398 14.07 -14.15 -4.66
C LEU A 398 14.66 -14.96 -3.52
N LEU A 399 13.95 -16.03 -3.11
CA LEU A 399 14.39 -16.91 -2.04
C LEU A 399 15.67 -17.66 -2.39
N VAL A 400 15.78 -18.17 -3.62
CA VAL A 400 17.00 -18.82 -4.11
C VAL A 400 18.18 -17.84 -4.04
N ARG A 401 18.00 -16.60 -4.50
CA ARG A 401 19.04 -15.57 -4.43
C ARG A 401 19.44 -15.21 -3.00
N GLU A 402 18.49 -15.19 -2.07
CA GLU A 402 18.76 -14.89 -0.66
C GLU A 402 19.49 -16.04 0.06
N VAL A 403 19.14 -17.30 -0.25
CA VAL A 403 19.71 -18.50 0.40
C VAL A 403 21.03 -18.94 -0.22
N VAL A 404 21.10 -18.96 -1.56
CA VAL A 404 22.24 -19.51 -2.33
C VAL A 404 23.22 -18.41 -2.76
N GLY A 405 22.77 -17.16 -2.89
CA GLY A 405 23.58 -16.04 -3.35
C GLY A 405 23.50 -15.84 -4.87
N ASP A 406 24.64 -15.91 -5.57
CA ASP A 406 24.78 -15.63 -7.01
C ASP A 406 24.25 -16.77 -7.89
N ALA A 407 23.01 -17.21 -7.65
CA ALA A 407 22.29 -18.05 -8.61
C ALA A 407 22.03 -17.24 -9.90
N PRO A 408 22.20 -17.83 -11.10
CA PRO A 408 21.94 -17.13 -12.36
C PRO A 408 20.50 -16.62 -12.39
N ALA A 409 20.32 -15.31 -12.60
CA ALA A 409 19.00 -14.66 -12.51
C ALA A 409 17.96 -15.21 -13.51
N GLU A 410 18.42 -15.88 -14.57
CA GLU A 410 17.58 -16.35 -15.68
C GLU A 410 17.38 -17.86 -15.74
N CYS A 411 18.12 -18.68 -14.98
CA CYS A 411 17.93 -20.13 -15.02
C CYS A 411 16.71 -20.58 -14.20
N VAL A 412 16.03 -21.62 -14.65
CA VAL A 412 15.03 -22.30 -13.83
C VAL A 412 15.78 -22.97 -12.66
N PRO A 413 15.39 -22.77 -11.39
CA PRO A 413 16.13 -23.34 -10.25
C PRO A 413 16.39 -24.85 -10.37
N ALA A 414 15.45 -25.59 -10.94
CA ALA A 414 15.59 -27.02 -11.16
C ALA A 414 16.77 -27.39 -12.09
N GLU A 415 17.01 -26.61 -13.15
CA GLU A 415 18.13 -26.81 -14.08
C GLU A 415 19.49 -26.56 -13.41
N ALA A 416 19.51 -25.65 -12.43
CA ALA A 416 20.67 -25.37 -11.59
C ALA A 416 20.85 -26.40 -10.44
N GLY A 417 20.05 -27.46 -10.39
CA GLY A 417 20.11 -28.48 -9.32
C GLY A 417 19.49 -28.03 -8.00
N ILE A 418 18.67 -26.97 -8.00
CA ILE A 418 18.06 -26.40 -6.79
C ILE A 418 16.57 -26.76 -6.76
N LEU A 419 16.19 -27.61 -5.81
CA LEU A 419 14.80 -27.97 -5.53
C LEU A 419 14.21 -27.01 -4.50
N VAL A 420 13.23 -26.19 -4.91
CA VAL A 420 12.48 -25.34 -3.98
C VAL A 420 11.05 -25.87 -3.82
N LEU A 421 10.67 -26.23 -2.60
CA LEU A 421 9.33 -26.72 -2.29
C LEU A 421 8.74 -25.94 -1.11
N ASN A 422 7.45 -25.60 -1.18
CA ASN A 422 6.73 -25.06 -0.03
C ASN A 422 6.67 -26.10 1.10
N VAL A 423 6.72 -25.67 2.35
CA VAL A 423 6.71 -26.55 3.53
C VAL A 423 5.51 -27.50 3.56
N GLN A 424 4.33 -27.05 3.14
CA GLN A 424 3.14 -27.88 3.05
C GLN A 424 3.26 -28.93 1.95
N THR A 425 3.92 -28.63 0.82
CA THR A 425 4.20 -29.65 -0.20
C THR A 425 5.12 -30.75 0.36
N VAL A 426 6.15 -30.39 1.13
CA VAL A 426 7.05 -31.37 1.77
C VAL A 426 6.29 -32.25 2.78
N TYR A 427 5.41 -31.65 3.59
CA TYR A 427 4.49 -32.38 4.46
C TYR A 427 3.59 -33.35 3.67
N THR A 428 3.01 -32.90 2.55
CA THR A 428 2.12 -33.74 1.74
C THR A 428 2.88 -34.89 1.06
N ILE A 429 4.15 -34.69 0.69
CA ILE A 429 5.02 -35.75 0.17
C ILE A 429 5.17 -36.87 1.21
N SER A 430 5.39 -36.54 2.49
CA SER A 430 5.50 -37.59 3.51
C SER A 430 4.20 -38.38 3.66
N LYS A 431 3.05 -37.69 3.66
CA LYS A 431 1.72 -38.32 3.67
C LYS A 431 1.46 -39.18 2.43
N ALA A 432 1.86 -38.75 1.24
CA ALA A 432 1.71 -39.54 0.03
C ALA A 432 2.55 -40.83 0.08
N VAL A 433 3.81 -40.72 0.49
CA VAL A 433 4.76 -41.84 0.40
C VAL A 433 4.59 -42.84 1.54
N LEU A 434 4.44 -42.37 2.78
CA LEU A 434 4.40 -43.23 3.96
C LEU A 434 2.98 -43.60 4.38
N TRP A 435 2.01 -42.71 4.17
CA TRP A 435 0.61 -42.93 4.56
C TRP A 435 -0.30 -43.28 3.38
N HIS A 436 0.24 -43.35 2.16
CA HIS A 436 -0.53 -43.64 0.95
C HIS A 436 -1.75 -42.71 0.76
N ARG A 437 -1.62 -41.46 1.20
CA ARG A 437 -2.70 -40.47 1.11
C ARG A 437 -2.71 -39.79 -0.25
N ALA A 438 -3.90 -39.57 -0.78
CA ALA A 438 -4.10 -38.64 -1.88
C ALA A 438 -3.83 -37.20 -1.41
N ALA A 439 -3.38 -36.33 -2.32
CA ALA A 439 -3.20 -34.90 -2.08
C ALA A 439 -4.51 -34.11 -2.22
N ASP A 440 -5.60 -34.65 -1.69
CA ASP A 440 -6.97 -34.09 -1.74
C ASP A 440 -7.22 -33.07 -0.61
N ARG A 441 -6.24 -32.85 0.26
CA ARG A 441 -6.32 -31.98 1.44
C ARG A 441 -5.22 -30.95 1.45
N ARG A 442 -5.52 -29.81 2.06
CA ARG A 442 -4.54 -28.75 2.29
C ARG A 442 -4.85 -28.00 3.58
N PHE A 443 -3.85 -27.31 4.13
CA PHE A 443 -4.08 -26.33 5.17
C PHE A 443 -4.19 -24.96 4.54
N ILE A 444 -5.17 -24.20 5.00
CA ILE A 444 -5.41 -22.82 4.60
C ILE A 444 -5.48 -21.95 5.85
N THR A 445 -5.37 -20.64 5.67
CA THR A 445 -5.71 -19.69 6.73
C THR A 445 -7.12 -19.17 6.54
N VAL A 446 -7.95 -19.30 7.58
CA VAL A 446 -9.29 -18.69 7.65
C VAL A 446 -9.24 -17.52 8.64
N ALA A 447 -9.56 -16.31 8.19
CA ALA A 447 -9.38 -15.08 8.97
C ALA A 447 -10.64 -14.21 9.07
N ASP A 448 -10.83 -13.59 10.23
CA ASP A 448 -11.73 -12.45 10.44
C ASP A 448 -10.88 -11.18 10.48
N LEU A 449 -10.94 -10.39 9.40
CA LEU A 449 -10.11 -9.21 9.24
C LEU A 449 -10.55 -8.04 10.13
N ASP A 450 -11.85 -7.94 10.43
CA ASP A 450 -12.37 -6.88 11.30
C ASP A 450 -11.96 -7.14 12.77
N ARG A 451 -11.97 -8.41 13.21
CA ARG A 451 -11.56 -8.81 14.57
C ARG A 451 -10.07 -9.13 14.70
N ARG A 452 -9.33 -9.21 13.59
CA ARG A 452 -7.90 -9.59 13.54
C ARG A 452 -7.64 -10.98 14.15
N ILE A 453 -8.51 -11.92 13.81
CA ILE A 453 -8.42 -13.31 14.24
C ILE A 453 -8.24 -14.18 13.01
N GLY A 454 -7.59 -15.32 13.15
CA GLY A 454 -7.43 -16.26 12.07
C GLY A 454 -6.80 -17.55 12.55
N ARG A 455 -7.03 -18.61 11.79
CA ARG A 455 -6.74 -19.98 12.18
C ARG A 455 -6.18 -20.75 11.00
N ALA A 456 -5.28 -21.69 11.29
CA ALA A 456 -4.92 -22.73 10.34
C ALA A 456 -6.04 -23.77 10.35
N VAL A 457 -6.59 -24.07 9.17
CA VAL A 457 -7.70 -25.01 9.00
C VAL A 457 -7.31 -26.01 7.92
N ARG A 458 -7.45 -27.31 8.21
CA ARG A 458 -7.30 -28.36 7.19
C ARG A 458 -8.63 -28.59 6.51
N VAL A 459 -8.62 -28.53 5.19
CA VAL A 459 -9.79 -28.56 4.31
C VAL A 459 -9.59 -29.55 3.17
N ARG A 460 -10.66 -29.99 2.51
CA ARG A 460 -10.58 -30.79 1.28
C ARG A 460 -10.68 -29.89 0.06
N LEU A 461 -10.00 -30.29 -1.00
CA LEU A 461 -10.22 -29.72 -2.33
C LEU A 461 -11.65 -30.04 -2.78
N GLY A 462 -12.31 -29.05 -3.36
CA GLY A 462 -13.72 -29.14 -3.76
C GLY A 462 -14.72 -28.73 -2.68
N ASP A 463 -14.31 -28.57 -1.41
CA ASP A 463 -15.20 -28.05 -0.36
C ASP A 463 -15.71 -26.64 -0.73
N GLY A 464 -16.97 -26.35 -0.42
CA GLY A 464 -17.55 -25.02 -0.65
C GLY A 464 -16.84 -23.95 0.18
N VAL A 465 -16.47 -22.83 -0.47
CA VAL A 465 -15.78 -21.69 0.18
C VAL A 465 -16.64 -21.09 1.29
N TYR A 466 -17.91 -20.81 0.99
CA TYR A 466 -18.84 -20.21 1.96
C TYR A 466 -19.17 -21.17 3.11
N GLU A 467 -19.38 -22.46 2.81
CA GLU A 467 -19.68 -23.48 3.81
C GLU A 467 -18.51 -23.67 4.78
N THR A 468 -17.30 -23.81 4.25
CA THR A 468 -16.06 -23.90 5.03
C THR A 468 -15.88 -22.65 5.89
N ALA A 469 -16.06 -21.45 5.33
CA ALA A 469 -15.94 -20.21 6.09
C ALA A 469 -16.97 -20.14 7.23
N ARG A 470 -18.24 -20.51 6.99
CA ARG A 470 -19.30 -20.49 8.01
C ARG A 470 -19.10 -21.49 9.14
N LYS A 471 -18.51 -22.66 8.87
CA LYS A 471 -18.15 -23.64 9.91
C LYS A 471 -17.14 -23.07 10.93
N ILE A 472 -16.28 -22.16 10.50
CA ILE A 472 -15.24 -21.54 11.34
C ILE A 472 -15.69 -20.18 11.89
N LEU A 473 -16.40 -19.41 11.07
CA LEU A 473 -16.84 -18.04 11.32
C LEU A 473 -18.34 -17.94 10.99
N PRO A 474 -19.24 -18.21 11.96
CA PRO A 474 -20.68 -18.30 11.72
C PRO A 474 -21.33 -17.05 11.11
N VAL A 475 -20.71 -15.88 11.23
CA VAL A 475 -21.21 -14.59 10.70
C VAL A 475 -20.66 -14.29 9.29
N ALA A 476 -20.14 -15.30 8.58
CA ALA A 476 -19.59 -15.16 7.24
C ALA A 476 -20.68 -14.92 6.18
N VAL A 477 -20.91 -13.64 5.87
CA VAL A 477 -21.80 -13.19 4.77
C VAL A 477 -21.03 -13.01 3.47
N ASN A 478 -19.95 -12.21 3.49
CA ASN A 478 -19.05 -12.01 2.35
C ASN A 478 -17.73 -12.71 2.66
N VAL A 479 -17.34 -13.67 1.81
CA VAL A 479 -16.10 -14.43 1.96
C VAL A 479 -15.17 -14.07 0.83
N TYR A 480 -13.96 -13.66 1.18
CA TYR A 480 -12.88 -13.44 0.23
C TYR A 480 -12.02 -14.69 0.17
N THR A 481 -11.60 -15.07 -1.03
CA THR A 481 -10.81 -16.27 -1.30
C THR A 481 -9.62 -15.94 -2.20
N GLY A 482 -8.50 -16.65 -2.02
CA GLY A 482 -7.33 -16.51 -2.87
C GLY A 482 -6.07 -17.16 -2.29
N GLY A 483 -4.92 -16.84 -2.89
CA GLY A 483 -3.62 -17.32 -2.42
C GLY A 483 -3.10 -16.62 -1.14
N GLY A 484 -3.73 -15.51 -0.75
CA GLY A 484 -3.30 -14.62 0.34
C GLY A 484 -4.07 -13.29 0.25
N ILE A 485 -3.92 -12.39 1.22
CA ILE A 485 -4.67 -11.13 1.26
C ILE A 485 -4.36 -10.24 0.05
N MET A 486 -3.14 -10.33 -0.48
CA MET A 486 -2.67 -9.50 -1.60
C MET A 486 -3.35 -9.84 -2.93
N ASN A 487 -3.94 -11.04 -3.03
CA ASN A 487 -4.61 -11.56 -4.21
C ASN A 487 -6.03 -12.05 -3.92
N ALA A 488 -6.58 -11.75 -2.75
CA ALA A 488 -7.91 -12.19 -2.36
C ALA A 488 -8.99 -11.41 -3.13
N CYS A 489 -9.96 -12.14 -3.67
CA CYS A 489 -11.14 -11.60 -4.32
C CYS A 489 -12.40 -12.04 -3.58
N LEU A 490 -13.51 -11.33 -3.75
CA LEU A 490 -14.79 -11.80 -3.26
C LEU A 490 -15.11 -13.14 -3.95
N ALA A 491 -15.52 -14.15 -3.18
CA ALA A 491 -15.85 -15.46 -3.71
C ALA A 491 -17.21 -15.40 -4.43
N ASP A 492 -17.26 -15.99 -5.63
CA ASP A 492 -18.51 -16.17 -6.37
C ASP A 492 -19.40 -17.21 -5.67
N ASP A 493 -20.71 -17.17 -5.97
CA ASP A 493 -21.65 -18.20 -5.52
C ASP A 493 -21.25 -19.57 -6.07
N GLY A 494 -21.13 -20.56 -5.19
CA GLY A 494 -20.67 -21.91 -5.55
C GLY A 494 -19.14 -22.05 -5.70
N ALA A 495 -18.36 -21.03 -5.35
CA ALA A 495 -16.90 -21.16 -5.33
C ALA A 495 -16.44 -22.29 -4.40
N VAL A 496 -15.47 -23.07 -4.87
CA VAL A 496 -14.88 -24.21 -4.15
C VAL A 496 -13.42 -23.96 -3.81
N ILE A 497 -12.91 -24.69 -2.82
CA ILE A 497 -11.50 -24.68 -2.45
C ILE A 497 -10.71 -25.42 -3.54
N GLY A 498 -9.92 -24.68 -4.31
CA GLY A 498 -9.06 -25.22 -5.35
C GLY A 498 -7.59 -25.30 -4.93
N GLU A 499 -6.74 -25.71 -5.86
CA GLU A 499 -5.28 -25.87 -5.68
C GLU A 499 -4.53 -24.55 -5.42
N LYS A 500 -5.17 -23.40 -5.67
CA LYS A 500 -4.61 -22.06 -5.40
C LYS A 500 -5.25 -21.33 -4.21
N THR A 501 -6.19 -21.98 -3.51
CA THR A 501 -6.88 -21.41 -2.35
C THR A 501 -6.08 -21.64 -1.08
N ASN A 502 -5.36 -20.62 -0.60
CA ASN A 502 -4.60 -20.64 0.66
C ASN A 502 -5.24 -19.79 1.76
N PHE A 503 -6.21 -18.96 1.40
CA PHE A 503 -6.76 -17.95 2.27
C PHE A 503 -8.27 -17.83 2.09
N LEU A 504 -9.00 -17.86 3.20
CA LEU A 504 -10.38 -17.42 3.30
C LEU A 504 -10.47 -16.29 4.31
N ALA A 505 -11.21 -15.24 3.99
CA ALA A 505 -11.39 -14.12 4.92
C ALA A 505 -12.81 -13.57 4.92
N VAL A 506 -13.26 -13.14 6.10
CA VAL A 506 -14.45 -12.31 6.26
C VAL A 506 -14.06 -10.91 6.73
N GLY A 507 -15.02 -10.00 6.64
CA GLY A 507 -14.82 -8.60 7.00
C GLY A 507 -14.45 -7.74 5.79
N ARG A 508 -13.92 -6.56 6.03
CA ARG A 508 -13.69 -5.58 4.95
C ARG A 508 -12.30 -5.69 4.35
N ILE A 509 -12.23 -6.20 3.11
CA ILE A 509 -11.10 -5.95 2.21
C ILE A 509 -11.35 -4.62 1.49
N THR A 510 -10.33 -3.76 1.43
CA THR A 510 -10.50 -2.43 0.82
C THR A 510 -10.58 -2.56 -0.69
N ALA A 511 -11.72 -2.15 -1.26
CA ALA A 511 -11.88 -2.08 -2.71
C ALA A 511 -10.89 -1.07 -3.33
N PHE A 512 -10.45 -1.38 -4.55
CA PHE A 512 -9.68 -0.45 -5.35
C PHE A 512 -10.53 0.78 -5.67
N ARG A 513 -9.96 1.97 -5.42
CA ARG A 513 -10.62 3.25 -5.72
C ARG A 513 -10.69 3.54 -7.21
N GLU A 514 -9.79 2.94 -7.99
CA GLU A 514 -9.67 3.16 -9.44
C GLU A 514 -9.63 4.65 -9.83
N ALA A 515 -9.01 5.48 -8.98
CA ALA A 515 -8.82 6.89 -9.30
C ALA A 515 -7.87 7.05 -10.48
N LEU A 516 -7.87 8.24 -11.08
CA LEU A 516 -6.97 8.56 -12.20
C LEU A 516 -5.51 8.34 -11.81
N CYS A 517 -4.75 7.74 -12.74
CA CYS A 517 -3.34 7.47 -12.52
C CYS A 517 -2.60 8.80 -12.35
N SER A 518 -1.94 8.97 -11.21
CA SER A 518 -1.17 10.18 -10.94
C SER A 518 0.15 10.22 -11.71
N GLN A 519 0.58 9.13 -12.36
CA GLN A 519 1.89 8.99 -13.01
C GLN A 519 3.09 9.14 -12.05
N CYS A 520 2.96 8.70 -10.80
CA CYS A 520 4.04 8.72 -9.81
C CYS A 520 5.13 7.64 -10.02
N ASN A 521 4.90 6.67 -10.90
CA ASN A 521 5.79 5.54 -11.17
C ASN A 521 6.10 4.60 -9.99
N PHE A 522 5.42 4.74 -8.84
CA PHE A 522 5.64 3.85 -7.69
C PHE A 522 5.42 2.37 -8.03
N CYS A 523 4.43 2.04 -8.85
CA CYS A 523 4.13 0.65 -9.23
C CYS A 523 5.28 -0.03 -9.97
N SER A 524 6.01 0.69 -10.81
CA SER A 524 7.20 0.18 -11.48
C SER A 524 8.41 0.17 -10.52
N ALA A 525 8.60 1.25 -9.75
CA ALA A 525 9.72 1.39 -8.83
C ALA A 525 9.76 0.33 -7.70
N TYR A 526 8.59 -0.11 -7.24
CA TYR A 526 8.46 -1.15 -6.21
C TYR A 526 8.25 -2.56 -6.78
N CYS A 527 8.30 -2.74 -8.11
CA CYS A 527 8.17 -4.06 -8.69
C CYS A 527 9.39 -4.93 -8.33
N PRO A 528 9.21 -6.10 -7.70
CA PRO A 528 10.33 -6.96 -7.27
C PRO A 528 11.12 -7.55 -8.44
N VAL A 529 10.49 -7.64 -9.61
CA VAL A 529 11.06 -8.09 -10.89
C VAL A 529 11.19 -6.94 -11.89
N THR A 530 11.20 -5.70 -11.40
CA THR A 530 11.55 -4.50 -12.18
C THR A 530 10.73 -4.28 -13.46
N LEU A 531 9.48 -4.74 -13.49
CA LEU A 531 8.58 -4.50 -14.62
C LEU A 531 8.20 -3.02 -14.75
N HIS A 532 8.00 -2.59 -15.99
CA HIS A 532 7.42 -1.29 -16.37
C HIS A 532 5.90 -1.27 -16.13
N VAL A 533 5.48 -1.51 -14.89
CA VAL A 533 4.06 -1.71 -14.52
C VAL A 533 3.19 -0.51 -14.91
N ARG A 534 3.68 0.73 -14.75
CA ARG A 534 2.94 1.94 -15.12
C ARG A 534 2.62 1.96 -16.61
N GLU A 535 3.62 1.70 -17.44
CA GLU A 535 3.52 1.70 -18.90
C GLU A 535 2.61 0.56 -19.38
N ILE A 536 2.81 -0.66 -18.85
CA ILE A 536 1.94 -1.82 -19.11
C ILE A 536 0.49 -1.46 -18.80
N ALA A 537 0.24 -0.88 -17.61
CA ALA A 537 -1.10 -0.51 -17.18
C ALA A 537 -1.73 0.54 -18.10
N HIS A 538 -0.99 1.58 -18.50
CA HIS A 538 -1.47 2.60 -19.43
C HIS A 538 -1.79 2.02 -20.81
N TYR A 539 -0.94 1.14 -21.34
CA TYR A 539 -1.23 0.48 -22.61
C TYR A 539 -2.48 -0.38 -22.53
N ILE A 540 -2.70 -1.08 -21.42
CA ILE A 540 -3.93 -1.86 -21.20
C ILE A 540 -5.15 -0.94 -21.08
N ASP A 541 -5.06 0.17 -20.36
CA ASP A 541 -6.15 1.15 -20.25
C ASP A 541 -6.48 1.80 -21.61
N ASP A 542 -5.50 1.94 -22.50
CA ASP A 542 -5.63 2.47 -23.86
C ASP A 542 -6.03 1.39 -24.90
N ASN A 543 -6.29 0.15 -24.50
CA ASN A 543 -6.52 -1.00 -25.39
C ASN A 543 -5.37 -1.29 -26.38
N LYS A 544 -4.12 -0.97 -26.01
CA LYS A 544 -2.89 -1.21 -26.79
C LYS A 544 -2.14 -2.43 -26.26
N GLN A 545 -2.79 -3.59 -26.22
CA GLN A 545 -2.25 -4.82 -25.63
C GLN A 545 -0.93 -5.27 -26.26
N ASP A 546 -0.76 -5.10 -27.57
CA ASP A 546 0.48 -5.49 -28.26
C ASP A 546 1.70 -4.67 -27.80
N LYS A 547 1.49 -3.38 -27.50
CA LYS A 547 2.55 -2.54 -26.91
C LYS A 547 2.86 -2.93 -25.47
N ALA A 548 1.86 -3.38 -24.72
CA ALA A 548 2.06 -3.91 -23.38
C ALA A 548 2.87 -5.22 -23.43
N ALA A 549 2.67 -6.05 -24.46
CA ALA A 549 3.38 -7.31 -24.62
C ALA A 549 4.90 -7.13 -24.82
N LEU A 550 5.32 -6.06 -25.51
CA LEU A 550 6.73 -5.69 -25.68
C LEU A 550 7.45 -5.37 -24.35
N LEU A 551 6.72 -5.24 -23.23
CA LEU A 551 7.27 -4.95 -21.91
C LEU A 551 7.37 -6.20 -21.01
N HIS A 552 7.28 -7.39 -21.60
CA HIS A 552 7.48 -8.69 -20.94
C HIS A 552 6.62 -8.95 -19.68
N PRO A 553 5.29 -8.73 -19.71
CA PRO A 553 4.40 -8.97 -18.57
C PRO A 553 4.36 -10.44 -18.10
N GLU A 554 4.83 -11.41 -18.90
CA GLU A 554 5.02 -12.82 -18.53
C GLU A 554 5.94 -13.01 -17.32
N ASN A 555 6.90 -12.10 -17.12
CA ASN A 555 7.80 -12.10 -15.97
C ASN A 555 7.11 -11.71 -14.65
N CYS A 556 5.85 -11.28 -14.70
CA CYS A 556 5.10 -10.88 -13.51
C CYS A 556 4.88 -12.05 -12.54
N LEU A 557 5.30 -11.85 -11.28
CA LEU A 557 5.09 -12.78 -10.16
C LEU A 557 3.64 -12.86 -9.67
N GLU A 558 2.75 -11.99 -10.15
CA GLU A 558 1.35 -11.90 -9.70
C GLU A 558 1.18 -11.62 -8.19
N CYS A 559 2.14 -10.91 -7.59
CA CYS A 559 2.18 -10.62 -6.16
C CYS A 559 1.23 -9.51 -5.67
N GLY A 560 0.56 -8.76 -6.56
CA GLY A 560 -0.37 -7.69 -6.13
C GLY A 560 0.27 -6.43 -5.54
N LEU A 561 1.59 -6.40 -5.29
CA LEU A 561 2.29 -5.29 -4.62
C LEU A 561 2.06 -3.94 -5.32
N CYS A 562 2.06 -3.92 -6.65
CA CYS A 562 1.85 -2.71 -7.43
C CYS A 562 0.45 -2.08 -7.24
N SER A 563 -0.59 -2.89 -7.02
CA SER A 563 -1.93 -2.41 -6.65
C SER A 563 -1.91 -1.91 -5.20
N ALA A 564 -1.27 -2.66 -4.31
CA ALA A 564 -1.22 -2.37 -2.88
C ALA A 564 -0.43 -1.11 -2.50
N ILE A 565 0.47 -0.63 -3.36
CA ILE A 565 1.25 0.61 -3.14
C ILE A 565 0.72 1.79 -3.95
N CYS A 566 -0.24 1.58 -4.86
CA CYS A 566 -0.72 2.63 -5.75
C CYS A 566 -1.42 3.75 -4.98
N PRO A 567 -0.93 5.01 -5.00
CA PRO A 567 -1.58 6.11 -4.29
C PRO A 567 -2.97 6.47 -4.84
N ALA A 568 -3.21 6.18 -6.12
CA ALA A 568 -4.51 6.31 -6.76
C ALA A 568 -5.46 5.14 -6.44
N GLY A 569 -4.98 4.11 -5.71
CA GLY A 569 -5.75 2.92 -5.40
C GLY A 569 -6.25 2.17 -6.64
N ARG A 570 -5.45 2.16 -7.71
CA ARG A 570 -5.74 1.42 -8.95
C ARG A 570 -5.28 -0.02 -8.81
N ASP A 571 -6.03 -0.94 -9.39
CA ASP A 571 -5.65 -2.33 -9.53
C ASP A 571 -4.67 -2.51 -10.70
N GLN A 572 -3.40 -2.22 -10.43
CA GLN A 572 -2.32 -2.35 -11.41
C GLN A 572 -2.02 -3.82 -11.70
N ALA A 573 -2.11 -4.69 -10.70
CA ALA A 573 -1.88 -6.11 -10.82
C ALA A 573 -2.87 -6.76 -11.79
N ARG A 574 -4.16 -6.40 -11.73
CA ARG A 574 -5.15 -6.84 -12.72
C ARG A 574 -4.75 -6.47 -14.15
N ARG A 575 -4.28 -5.24 -14.38
CA ARG A 575 -3.86 -4.78 -15.72
C ARG A 575 -2.66 -5.55 -16.24
N VAL A 576 -1.64 -5.77 -15.39
CA VAL A 576 -0.48 -6.60 -15.76
C VAL A 576 -0.90 -8.05 -16.02
N LYS A 577 -1.82 -8.62 -15.21
CA LYS A 577 -2.38 -9.96 -15.45
C LYS A 577 -3.12 -10.02 -16.79
N THR A 578 -3.88 -9.00 -17.16
CA THR A 578 -4.54 -8.91 -18.48
C THR A 578 -3.51 -8.91 -19.61
N ALA A 579 -2.44 -8.12 -19.50
CA ALA A 579 -1.35 -8.10 -20.48
C ALA A 579 -0.67 -9.48 -20.60
N LYS A 580 -0.42 -10.15 -19.47
CA LYS A 580 0.16 -11.49 -19.43
C LYS A 580 -0.72 -12.55 -20.12
N LYS A 581 -2.04 -12.50 -19.90
CA LYS A 581 -3.00 -13.39 -20.57
C LYS A 581 -3.04 -13.19 -22.09
N HIS A 582 -2.90 -11.94 -22.56
CA HIS A 582 -2.84 -11.63 -23.99
C HIS A 582 -1.67 -12.37 -24.68
N ILE A 583 -0.48 -12.35 -24.06
CA ILE A 583 0.68 -13.09 -24.59
C ILE A 583 0.44 -14.60 -24.59
N ALA A 584 -0.09 -15.13 -23.49
CA ALA A 584 -0.35 -16.56 -23.38
C ALA A 584 -1.27 -17.04 -24.51
N ASN A 585 -2.32 -16.29 -24.82
CA ASN A 585 -3.25 -16.61 -25.90
C ASN A 585 -2.63 -16.46 -27.30
N ALA A 586 -1.74 -15.47 -27.50
CA ALA A 586 -1.05 -15.27 -28.78
C ALA A 586 -0.10 -16.43 -29.10
N ASN A 587 0.57 -16.99 -28.08
CA ASN A 587 1.49 -18.12 -28.23
C ASN A 587 0.79 -19.47 -28.42
N THR A 588 -0.52 -19.58 -28.19
CA THR A 588 -1.31 -20.81 -28.46
C THR A 588 -1.82 -20.87 -29.91
N ILE A 589 -1.66 -19.80 -30.69
CA ILE A 589 -2.17 -19.67 -32.07
C ILE A 589 -1.04 -19.82 -33.11
N CYS A 590 0.23 -19.89 -32.69
CA CYS A 590 1.37 -20.33 -33.50
C CYS A 590 1.76 -21.75 -33.12
#